data_AF-A0A066RS54-F1
#
_entry.id   AF-A0A066RS54-F1
#
_cell.length_a   1.000
_cell.length_b   1.000
_cell.length_c   1.000
_cell.angle_alpha   90.00
_cell.angle_beta   90.00
_cell.angle_gamma   90.00
#
_symmetry.space_group_name_H-M   'P 1'
#
loop_
_entity.id
_entity.type
_entity.pdbx_description
1 polymer ?
#
loop_
_entity_poly.entity_id
_entity_poly.type
_entity_poly.pdbx_seq_one_letter_code
_entity_poly.pdbx_strand_id
1 'polypeptide(L)'
;MRQLICMMAALMIAACVSQYESELSQHGEWQELGAYHGEYGYQEWDKKRLDRLGVLSESDYEKYRAGYLQGRYEYCTGKKTVTTAINPAYPDECKQDASQFGLAERGY
;
A
#
# COMPACT_ATOMS: atom_id res chain seq x y z
N MET A 1 5.18 21.22 -35.70
CA MET A 1 4.39 19.97 -35.51
C MET A 1 5.13 18.89 -34.73
N ARG A 2 6.40 18.56 -35.03
CA ARG A 2 7.17 17.51 -34.30
C ARG A 2 7.33 17.76 -32.79
N GLN A 3 7.41 19.02 -32.37
CA GLN A 3 7.57 19.43 -30.96
C GLN A 3 6.29 19.25 -30.12
N LEU A 4 5.10 19.43 -30.72
CA LEU A 4 3.82 19.27 -30.03
C LEU A 4 3.52 17.80 -29.71
N ILE A 5 3.94 16.88 -30.60
CA ILE A 5 3.79 15.43 -30.41
C ILE A 5 4.64 14.95 -29.22
N CYS A 6 5.85 15.48 -29.05
CA CYS A 6 6.70 15.18 -27.90
C CYS A 6 6.13 15.70 -26.57
N MET A 7 5.44 16.85 -26.58
CA MET A 7 4.81 17.41 -25.37
C MET A 7 3.59 16.61 -24.92
N MET A 8 2.76 16.11 -25.85
CA MET A 8 1.63 15.24 -25.53
C MET A 8 2.07 13.87 -24.99
N ALA A 9 3.17 13.32 -25.50
CA ALA A 9 3.72 12.05 -25.01
C ALA A 9 4.26 12.15 -23.56
N ALA A 10 4.79 13.32 -23.17
CA ALA A 10 5.32 13.53 -21.82
C ALA A 10 4.23 13.62 -20.73
N LEU A 11 3.02 14.08 -21.08
CA LEU A 11 1.89 14.18 -20.15
C LEU A 11 1.26 12.80 -19.82
N MET A 12 1.44 11.81 -20.69
CA MET A 12 0.87 10.46 -20.51
C MET A 12 1.65 9.59 -19.51
N ILE A 13 2.81 10.05 -19.02
CA ILE A 13 3.69 9.27 -18.13
C ILE A 13 3.43 9.60 -16.64
N ALA A 14 2.51 10.53 -16.33
CA ALA A 14 2.34 11.08 -14.98
C ALA A 14 1.29 10.36 -14.10
N ALA A 15 0.68 9.24 -14.52
CA ALA A 15 -0.42 8.64 -13.77
C ALA A 15 -0.30 7.12 -13.62
N CYS A 16 0.77 6.66 -12.94
CA CYS A 16 0.85 5.27 -12.46
C CYS A 16 0.41 5.12 -11.00
N VAL A 17 -0.18 6.15 -10.38
CA VAL A 17 -0.81 6.01 -9.06
C VAL A 17 -2.23 5.54 -9.25
N SER A 18 -2.70 4.61 -8.42
CA SER A 18 -4.08 4.14 -8.56
C SER A 18 -5.04 5.26 -8.15
N GLN A 19 -6.14 5.43 -8.88
CA GLN A 19 -7.19 6.40 -8.53
C GLN A 19 -7.72 6.15 -7.11
N TYR A 20 -7.78 4.88 -6.71
CA TYR A 20 -8.24 4.45 -5.40
C TYR A 20 -7.29 4.86 -4.27
N GLU A 21 -5.97 4.64 -4.42
CA GLU A 21 -4.96 5.11 -3.47
C GLU A 21 -5.00 6.64 -3.32
N SER A 22 -5.24 7.35 -4.44
CA SER A 22 -5.37 8.80 -4.43
C SER A 22 -6.58 9.26 -3.63
N GLU A 23 -7.74 8.62 -3.82
CA GLU A 23 -8.96 8.92 -3.06
C GLU A 23 -8.78 8.70 -1.56
N LEU A 24 -8.26 7.53 -1.17
CA LEU A 24 -8.04 7.20 0.25
C LEU A 24 -7.08 8.17 0.93
N SER A 25 -5.95 8.49 0.27
CA SER A 25 -4.96 9.43 0.82
C SER A 25 -5.50 10.86 0.93
N GLN A 26 -6.30 11.33 -0.04
CA GLN A 26 -6.91 12.67 -0.01
C GLN A 26 -7.97 12.81 1.10
N HIS A 27 -8.67 11.73 1.44
CA HIS A 27 -9.66 11.72 2.52
C HIS A 27 -9.07 11.36 3.89
N GLY A 28 -7.78 11.04 3.96
CA GLY A 28 -7.12 10.66 5.22
C GLY A 28 -7.49 9.26 5.72
N GLU A 29 -7.97 8.39 4.83
CA GLU A 29 -8.35 6.99 5.11
C GLU A 29 -7.10 6.09 5.19
N TRP A 30 -6.19 6.46 6.08
CA TRP A 30 -4.85 5.87 6.17
C TRP A 30 -4.87 4.38 6.50
N GLN A 31 -5.79 3.95 7.36
CA GLN A 31 -5.93 2.54 7.71
C GLN A 31 -6.39 1.69 6.52
N GLU A 32 -7.38 2.16 5.76
CA GLU A 32 -7.87 1.48 4.57
C GLU A 32 -6.79 1.45 3.48
N LEU A 33 -6.06 2.55 3.30
CA LEU A 33 -4.93 2.62 2.38
C LEU A 33 -3.81 1.64 2.76
N GLY A 34 -3.51 1.52 4.05
CA GLY A 34 -2.60 0.51 4.57
C GLY A 34 -3.07 -0.89 4.24
N ALA A 35 -4.32 -1.22 4.58
CA ALA A 35 -4.92 -2.54 4.33
C ALA A 35 -4.86 -2.90 2.85
N TYR A 36 -5.26 -1.98 1.97
CA TYR A 36 -5.15 -2.16 0.52
C TYR A 36 -3.72 -2.51 0.09
N HIS A 37 -2.70 -1.80 0.58
CA HIS A 37 -1.32 -2.13 0.25
C HIS A 37 -0.92 -3.53 0.72
N GLY A 38 -1.29 -3.89 1.94
CA GLY A 38 -1.00 -5.21 2.50
C GLY A 38 -1.69 -6.35 1.74
N GLU A 39 -2.96 -6.15 1.36
CA GLU A 39 -3.76 -7.14 0.65
C GLU A 39 -3.23 -7.42 -0.76
N TYR A 40 -2.78 -6.38 -1.49
CA TYR A 40 -2.36 -6.53 -2.89
C TYR A 40 -0.85 -6.77 -3.06
N GLY A 41 -0.12 -6.90 -1.95
CA GLY A 41 1.32 -7.13 -1.95
C GLY A 41 2.13 -5.93 -2.43
N TYR A 42 1.68 -4.72 -2.09
CA TYR A 42 2.54 -3.54 -2.17
C TYR A 42 3.53 -3.53 -1.01
N GLN A 43 4.64 -2.81 -1.19
CA GLN A 43 5.53 -2.49 -0.07
C GLN A 43 4.90 -1.44 0.84
N GLU A 44 5.15 -1.58 2.14
CA GLU A 44 4.82 -0.54 3.13
C GLU A 44 5.45 0.79 2.73
N TRP A 45 4.69 1.86 2.81
CA TRP A 45 5.20 3.21 2.56
C TRP A 45 5.92 3.73 3.79
N ASP A 46 7.09 4.30 3.57
CA ASP A 46 7.84 4.96 4.62
C ASP A 46 7.19 6.28 5.08
N LYS A 47 7.60 6.73 6.26
CA LYS A 47 7.15 7.99 6.87
C LYS A 47 7.31 9.17 5.91
N LYS A 48 8.45 9.25 5.21
CA LYS A 48 8.76 10.34 4.28
C LYS A 48 7.79 10.41 3.11
N ARG A 49 7.29 9.28 2.61
CA ARG A 49 6.29 9.21 1.53
C ARG A 49 4.93 9.65 2.03
N LEU A 50 4.54 9.16 3.18
CA LEU A 50 3.29 9.51 3.85
C LEU A 50 3.23 11.01 4.23
N ASP A 51 4.34 11.59 4.71
CA ASP A 51 4.47 13.04 4.93
C ASP A 51 4.14 13.84 3.65
N ARG A 52 4.63 13.39 2.48
CA ARG A 52 4.37 14.07 1.19
C ARG A 52 2.90 13.98 0.75
N LEU A 53 2.15 13.03 1.30
CA LEU A 53 0.75 12.79 0.95
C LEU A 53 -0.22 13.41 1.98
N GLY A 54 0.29 14.10 2.99
CA GLY A 54 -0.53 14.84 3.94
C GLY A 54 -0.90 14.05 5.19
N VAL A 55 -0.10 13.05 5.60
CA VAL A 55 -0.21 12.51 6.97
C VAL A 55 0.14 13.60 7.98
N LEU A 56 -0.75 13.87 8.93
CA LEU A 56 -0.64 15.04 9.83
C LEU A 56 -0.27 14.67 11.28
N SER A 57 -0.30 13.40 11.64
CA SER A 57 -0.10 12.96 13.03
C SER A 57 0.55 11.59 13.16
N GLU A 58 1.20 11.32 14.31
CA GLU A 58 1.68 9.97 14.67
C GLU A 58 0.52 8.96 14.70
N SER A 59 -0.69 9.37 15.08
CA SER A 59 -1.85 8.47 15.04
C SER A 59 -2.17 8.01 13.63
N ASP A 60 -2.00 8.86 12.62
CA ASP A 60 -2.29 8.53 11.22
C ASP A 60 -1.22 7.60 10.64
N TYR A 61 0.04 7.79 11.05
CA TYR A 61 1.12 6.84 10.78
C TYR A 61 0.81 5.45 11.32
N GLU A 62 0.38 5.38 12.58
CA GLU A 62 0.04 4.11 13.21
C GLU A 62 -1.22 3.48 12.60
N LYS A 63 -2.22 4.28 12.19
CA LYS A 63 -3.39 3.77 11.45
C LYS A 63 -2.96 3.12 10.13
N TYR A 64 -2.12 3.79 9.34
CA TYR A 64 -1.60 3.24 8.09
C TYR A 64 -0.87 1.92 8.33
N ARG A 65 0.05 1.92 9.28
CA ARG A 65 0.86 0.74 9.63
C ARG A 65 -0.01 -0.41 10.13
N ALA A 66 -0.97 -0.15 11.00
CA ALA A 66 -1.90 -1.16 11.50
C ALA A 66 -2.71 -1.78 10.36
N GLY A 67 -3.24 -0.95 9.46
CA GLY A 67 -3.94 -1.42 8.26
C GLY A 67 -3.05 -2.29 7.38
N TYR A 68 -1.82 -1.83 7.10
CA TYR A 68 -0.85 -2.58 6.29
C TYR A 68 -0.56 -3.98 6.85
N LEU A 69 -0.32 -4.06 8.16
CA LEU A 69 -0.07 -5.35 8.81
C LEU A 69 -1.30 -6.25 8.76
N GLN A 70 -2.50 -5.71 8.97
CA GLN A 70 -3.75 -6.46 8.85
C GLN A 70 -3.92 -7.01 7.43
N GLY A 71 -3.80 -6.18 6.40
CA GLY A 71 -3.95 -6.60 5.01
C GLY A 71 -2.92 -7.66 4.60
N ARG A 72 -1.67 -7.50 5.04
CA ARG A 72 -0.60 -8.50 4.82
C ARG A 72 -0.95 -9.83 5.47
N TYR A 73 -1.52 -9.82 6.67
CA TYR A 73 -1.97 -11.05 7.32
C TYR A 73 -3.14 -11.71 6.60
N GLU A 74 -4.13 -10.95 6.15
CA GLU A 74 -5.25 -11.47 5.36
C GLU A 74 -4.77 -12.12 4.05
N TYR A 75 -3.79 -11.51 3.40
CA TYR A 75 -3.09 -12.08 2.24
C TYR A 75 -2.36 -13.38 2.61
N CYS A 76 -1.45 -13.33 3.60
CA CYS A 76 -0.59 -14.47 3.95
C CYS A 76 -1.37 -15.67 4.52
N THR A 77 -2.51 -15.44 5.16
CA THR A 77 -3.39 -16.51 5.68
C THR A 77 -4.41 -17.02 4.66
N GLY A 78 -4.45 -16.42 3.46
CA GLY A 78 -5.39 -16.79 2.41
C GLY A 78 -6.85 -16.45 2.73
N LYS A 79 -7.10 -15.54 3.70
CA LYS A 79 -8.44 -15.01 3.96
C LYS A 79 -8.96 -14.19 2.77
N LYS A 80 -8.05 -13.60 1.98
CA LYS A 80 -8.35 -13.00 0.67
C LYS A 80 -7.53 -13.65 -0.43
N THR A 81 -8.19 -14.02 -1.51
CA THR A 81 -7.55 -14.52 -2.73
C THR A 81 -7.28 -13.35 -3.66
N VAL A 82 -6.02 -13.00 -3.85
CA VAL A 82 -5.60 -11.99 -4.82
C VAL A 82 -4.94 -12.70 -6.00
N THR A 83 -5.49 -12.49 -7.20
CA THR A 83 -5.03 -13.15 -8.43
C THR A 83 -3.74 -12.57 -9.00
N THR A 84 -3.32 -11.40 -8.51
CA THR A 84 -2.14 -10.69 -9.00
C THR A 84 -1.45 -10.01 -7.82
N ALA A 85 -0.32 -10.56 -7.40
CA ALA A 85 0.56 -9.90 -6.44
C ALA A 85 1.41 -8.86 -7.19
N ILE A 86 1.53 -7.66 -6.61
CA ILE A 86 2.31 -6.59 -7.21
C ILE A 86 3.81 -6.75 -6.93
N ASN A 87 4.15 -7.24 -5.74
CA ASN A 87 5.49 -7.70 -5.40
C ASN A 87 5.57 -9.24 -5.49
N PRO A 88 6.34 -9.81 -6.44
CA PRO A 88 6.53 -11.26 -6.55
C PRO A 88 7.21 -11.91 -5.34
N ALA A 89 7.94 -11.15 -4.52
CA ALA A 89 8.59 -11.65 -3.31
C ALA A 89 7.62 -11.74 -2.10
N TYR A 90 6.46 -11.07 -2.17
CA TYR A 90 5.50 -11.00 -1.07
C TYR A 90 5.00 -12.37 -0.57
N PRO A 91 4.68 -13.34 -1.44
CA PRO A 91 4.35 -14.70 -1.01
C PRO A 91 5.48 -15.41 -0.27
N ASP A 92 6.74 -15.11 -0.61
CA ASP A 92 7.90 -15.73 0.03
C ASP A 92 8.18 -15.09 1.39
N GLU A 93 7.97 -13.78 1.52
CA GLU A 93 7.97 -13.07 2.80
C GLU A 93 6.90 -13.64 3.76
N CYS A 94 5.73 -14.06 3.25
CA CYS A 94 4.72 -14.75 4.07
C CYS A 94 5.21 -16.09 4.65
N LYS A 95 6.08 -16.82 3.93
CA LYS A 95 6.58 -18.14 4.35
C LYS A 95 7.70 -18.04 5.37
N GLN A 96 8.50 -16.97 5.32
CA GLN A 96 9.63 -16.75 6.23
C GLN A 96 9.17 -16.26 7.62
N ASP A 97 8.05 -15.55 7.68
CA ASP A 97 7.65 -14.73 8.83
C ASP A 97 6.35 -15.17 9.51
N ALA A 98 6.00 -16.46 9.48
CA ALA A 98 4.77 -16.97 10.12
C ALA A 98 4.64 -16.59 11.62
N SER A 99 5.76 -16.28 12.29
CA SER A 99 5.82 -15.78 13.68
C SER A 99 5.99 -14.25 13.83
N GLN A 100 6.33 -13.51 12.76
CA GLN A 100 6.86 -12.14 12.86
C GLN A 100 5.86 -11.02 12.56
N PHE A 101 4.63 -11.35 12.17
CA PHE A 101 3.60 -10.33 12.00
C PHE A 101 3.22 -9.64 13.32
N GLY A 102 3.55 -10.23 14.48
CA GLY A 102 3.23 -9.67 15.79
C GLY A 102 1.72 -9.53 16.03
N LEU A 103 0.89 -10.14 15.18
CA LEU A 103 -0.57 -10.00 15.22
C LEU A 103 -1.21 -10.99 16.19
N ALA A 104 -0.61 -12.18 16.37
CA ALA A 104 -1.05 -13.14 17.39
C ALA A 104 -0.88 -12.58 18.82
N GLU A 105 0.16 -11.77 19.05
CA GLU A 105 0.38 -11.09 20.34
C GLU A 105 -0.49 -9.83 20.52
N ARG A 106 -1.08 -9.31 19.43
CA ARG A 106 -1.90 -8.08 19.41
C ARG A 106 -3.40 -8.34 19.26
N GLY A 107 -3.83 -9.61 19.23
CA GLY A 107 -5.24 -10.01 19.30
C GLY A 107 -6.04 -9.88 17.99
N TYR A 108 -5.40 -10.11 16.84
CA TYR A 108 -6.08 -10.23 15.53
C TYR A 108 -6.22 -11.70 15.08
#